data_AF-A0A930XFG7-F1
#
_entry.id   AF-A0A930XFG7-F1
#
_cell.length_a   1.000
_cell.length_b   1.000
_cell.length_c   1.000
_cell.angle_alpha   90.00
_cell.angle_beta   90.00
_cell.angle_gamma   90.00
#
_symmetry.space_group_name_H-M   'P 1'
#
loop_
_entity.id
_entity.type
_entity.pdbx_description
1 polymer ?
#
loop_
_entity_poly.entity_id
_entity_poly.type
_entity_poly.pdbx_seq_one_letter_code
_entity_poly.pdbx_strand_id
1 'polypeptide(L)' 'MGGKTDLERVVAYVPPELKRELEEWAKAEERSVSWLVAKLIDKALQERCSQKNSSKVVNIH' A
#
# COMPACT_ATOMS: atom_id res chain seq x y z
N MET A 1 22.75 -13.08 8.88
CA MET A 1 21.64 -14.05 8.90
C MET A 1 20.52 -13.51 8.01
N GLY A 2 20.54 -13.87 6.73
CA GLY A 2 19.59 -13.38 5.73
C GLY A 2 18.39 -14.32 5.65
N GLY A 3 17.33 -14.00 6.38
CA GLY A 3 16.02 -14.58 6.11
C GLY A 3 15.52 -13.99 4.80
N LYS A 4 15.47 -14.79 3.74
CA LYS A 4 14.80 -14.38 2.50
C LYS A 4 13.32 -14.25 2.86
N THR A 5 12.82 -13.03 2.88
CA THR A 5 11.37 -12.79 2.91
C THR A 5 10.83 -13.18 1.54
N ASP A 6 9.75 -13.97 1.46
CA ASP A 6 9.03 -14.30 0.21
C ASP A 6 8.23 -13.09 -0.32
N LEU A 7 8.85 -11.91 -0.31
CA LEU A 7 8.25 -10.64 -0.70
C LEU A 7 8.86 -10.16 -2.01
N GLU A 8 8.00 -9.85 -2.96
CA GLU A 8 8.36 -9.27 -4.26
C GLU A 8 8.48 -7.74 -4.15
N ARG A 9 9.39 -7.16 -4.95
CA ARG A 9 9.61 -5.69 -4.96
C ARG A 9 8.80 -5.03 -6.07
N VAL A 10 8.13 -3.93 -5.73
CA VAL A 10 7.52 -3.00 -6.68
C VAL A 10 8.34 -1.70 -6.72
N VAL A 11 8.60 -1.14 -7.90
CA VAL A 11 9.36 0.10 -8.09
C VAL A 11 8.54 1.07 -8.94
N ALA A 12 8.45 2.33 -8.50
CA ALA A 12 7.79 3.41 -9.22
C ALA A 12 8.51 4.74 -8.98
N TYR A 13 8.43 5.63 -9.97
CA TYR A 13 8.87 7.02 -9.82
C TYR A 13 7.70 7.88 -9.35
N VAL A 14 7.97 8.79 -8.41
CA VAL A 14 7.01 9.75 -7.89
C VAL A 14 7.60 11.15 -7.87
N PRO A 15 6.77 12.21 -7.90
CA PRO A 15 7.25 13.57 -7.71
C PRO A 15 8.04 13.74 -6.39
N PRO A 16 9.06 14.61 -6.35
CA PRO A 16 9.86 14.85 -5.14
C PRO A 16 9.03 15.26 -3.92
N GLU A 17 7.97 16.05 -4.15
CA GLU A 17 7.07 16.56 -3.11
C GLU A 17 6.35 15.41 -2.43
N LEU A 18 5.86 14.45 -3.22
CA LEU A 18 5.18 13.26 -2.71
C LEU A 18 6.15 12.36 -1.93
N LYS A 19 7.40 12.24 -2.38
CA LYS A 19 8.44 11.50 -1.63
C LYS A 19 8.69 12.14 -0.26
N ARG A 20 8.77 13.47 -0.20
CA ARG A 20 8.98 14.21 1.05
C ARG A 20 7.82 14.01 2.03
N GLU A 21 6.58 14.09 1.56
CA GLU A 21 5.40 13.85 2.41
C GLU A 21 5.39 12.42 2.97
N LEU A 22 5.74 11.41 2.17
CA LEU A 22 5.88 10.03 2.63
C LEU A 22 7.00 9.86 3.66
N GLU A 23 8.12 10.57 3.51
CA GLU A 23 9.24 10.56 4.47
C GLU A 23 8.86 11.20 5.81
N GLU A 24 8.16 12.34 5.78
CA GLU A 24 7.66 13.03 6.97
C GLU A 24 6.63 12.18 7.72
N TRP A 25 5.70 11.55 7.00
CA TRP A 25 4.71 10.65 7.59
C TRP A 25 5.37 9.43 8.21
N ALA A 26 6.26 8.74 7.48
CA ALA A 26 6.96 7.57 8.00
C ALA A 26 7.77 7.90 9.26
N LYS A 27 8.40 9.08 9.30
CA LYS A 27 9.11 9.59 10.49
C LYS A 27 8.16 9.79 11.68
N ALA A 28 6.99 10.39 11.47
CA ALA A 28 6.01 10.62 12.52
C ALA A 28 5.48 9.31 13.14
N GLU A 29 5.45 8.21 12.36
CA GLU A 29 5.05 6.89 12.84
C GLU A 29 6.21 6.01 13.34
N GLU A 30 7.44 6.51 13.34
CA GLU A 30 8.66 5.75 13.67
C GLU A 30 8.82 4.49 12.77
N ARG A 31 8.52 4.62 11.47
CA ARG A 31 8.58 3.55 10.47
C ARG A 31 9.44 3.94 9.28
N SER A 32 9.77 2.94 8.45
CA SER A 32 10.40 3.18 7.16
C SER A 32 9.36 3.56 6.10
N VAL A 33 9.78 4.35 5.11
CA VAL A 33 8.94 4.69 3.94
C VAL A 33 8.46 3.42 3.23
N SER A 34 9.33 2.41 3.11
CA SER A 34 8.96 1.12 2.50
C SER A 34 7.84 0.39 3.25
N TRP A 35 7.83 0.47 4.58
CA TRP A 35 6.78 -0.11 5.40
C TRP A 35 5.46 0.65 5.22
N LEU A 36 5.51 1.99 5.28
CA LEU A 36 4.34 2.84 5.10
C LEU A 36 3.69 2.60 3.73
N VAL A 37 4.49 2.65 2.66
CA VAL A 37 4.00 2.42 1.30
C VAL A 37 3.40 1.02 1.13
N ALA A 38 4.01 -0.01 1.72
CA ALA A 38 3.43 -1.36 1.70
C ALA A 38 2.05 -1.41 2.37
N LYS A 39 1.85 -0.71 3.49
CA LYS A 39 0.55 -0.62 4.18
C LYS A 39 -0.49 0.18 3.41
N LEU A 40 -0.10 1.28 2.77
CA LEU A 40 -0.99 2.06 1.92
C LEU A 40 -1.47 1.24 0.72
N ILE A 41 -0.57 0.49 0.07
CA ILE A 41 -0.92 -0.40 -1.06
C ILE A 41 -1.85 -1.53 -0.61
N ASP A 42 -1.55 -2.20 0.50
CA ASP A 42 -2.39 -3.27 1.05
C ASP A 42 -3.82 -2.76 1.33
N LYS A 43 -3.95 -1.61 1.99
CA LYS A 43 -5.24 -0.96 2.24
C LYS A 43 -5.99 -0.64 0.94
N ALA A 44 -5.33 -0.01 -0.03
CA ALA A 44 -5.95 0.33 -1.31
C ALA A 44 -6.44 -0.91 -2.09
N LEU A 45 -5.70 -2.02 -2.01
CA LEU A 45 -6.10 -3.29 -2.63
C LEU A 45 -7.30 -3.92 -1.91
N GLN A 46 -7.33 -3.90 -0.58
CA GLN A 46 -8.47 -4.38 0.22
C GLN A 46 -9.74 -3.58 -0.09
N GLU A 47 -9.63 -2.25 -0.17
CA GLU A 47 -10.75 -1.37 -0.53
C GLU A 47 -11.26 -1.67 -1.95
N ARG A 48 -10.36 -1.81 -2.92
CA ARG A 48 -10.72 -2.19 -4.30
C ARG A 48 -11.41 -3.55 -4.37
N CYS A 49 -10.94 -4.54 -3.63
CA CYS A 49 -11.56 -5.87 -3.58
C CYS A 49 -12.94 -5.82 -2.92
N SER A 50 -13.09 -5.05 -1.85
CA SER A 50 -14.35 -4.89 -1.13
C SER A 50 -15.42 -4.23 -2.01
N GLN A 51 -15.04 -3.20 -2.78
CA GLN A 51 -15.93 -2.55 -3.74
C GLN A 51 -16.41 -3.52 -4.84
N LYS A 52 -15.50 -4.34 -5.40
CA LYS A 52 -15.85 -5.34 -6.41
C LYS A 52 -16.82 -6.41 -5.89
N ASN A 53 -16.66 -6.81 -4.62
CA ASN A 53 -17.53 -7.82 -4.00
C ASN A 53 -18.89 -7.22 -3.62
N SER A 54 -18.94 -5.96 -3.21
CA SER A 54 -20.20 -5.24 -2.93
C SER A 54 -21.05 -5.08 -4.20
N SER A 55 -20.43 -4.78 -5.36
CA SER A 55 -21.14 -4.70 -6.64
C SER A 55 -21.65 -6.05 -7.17
N LYS A 56 -21.18 -7.18 -6.63
CA LYS A 56 -21.58 -8.52 -7.09
C LYS A 56 -22.87 -9.04 -6.45
N VAL A 57 -23.32 -8.44 -5.33
CA VAL A 57 -24.50 -8.88 -4.57
C VAL A 57 -25.81 -8.26 -5.09
N VAL A 58 -25.75 -7.29 -6.01
CA VAL A 58 -26.96 -6.60 -6.53
C VAL A 58 -27.54 -7.28 -7.80
N ASN A 59 -26.88 -8.29 -8.35
CA ASN A 59 -27.32 -8.99 -9.57
C ASN A 59 -27.66 -10.47 -9.31
N ILE A 60 -28.60 -10.73 -8.40
CA ILE A 60 -29.36 -11.99 -8.38
C ILE A 60 -30.83 -11.58 -8.41
N HIS A 61 -31.42 -11.61 -9.61
CA HIS A 61 -32.86 -11.52 -9.87
C HIS A 61 -33.37 -12.92 -10.16
#